data_AF-G9ILQ2-F1
#
_entry.id   AF-G9ILQ2-F1
#
_cell.length_a   1.000
_cell.length_b   1.000
_cell.length_c   1.000
_cell.angle_alpha   90.00
_cell.angle_beta   90.00
_cell.angle_gamma   90.00
#
_symmetry.space_group_name_H-M   'P 1'
#
loop_
_entity.id
_entity.type
_entity.pdbx_description
1 polymer ?
#
loop_
_entity_poly.entity_id
_entity_poly.type
_entity_poly.pdbx_seq_one_letter_code
_entity_poly.pdbx_strand_id
1 'polypeptide(L)'
;MLSAHQPFETYPALIREAAHEAGGVAQVAGGVPAMCDGVTQGQPGMELSLFSRDVIAMAAGIGLSHNMFDAAVYLGVCDKIVPGLAIAALTFGHLPAVFIPAGPMTTGLPNDEKARVRQLFAEGKVGRDELLEAESKSYHGPGTCTFYGTANSNQMLMEIMGFHLPGA
;
A
#
# COMPACT_ATOMS: atom_id res chain seq x y z
N MET A 1 3.03 -5.94 11.73
CA MET A 1 2.43 -5.29 10.55
C MET A 1 3.20 -5.75 9.31
N LEU A 2 2.56 -5.92 8.14
CA LEU A 2 3.29 -6.24 6.90
C LEU A 2 4.24 -5.10 6.52
N SER A 3 5.37 -5.42 5.87
CA SER A 3 6.46 -4.46 5.63
C SER A 3 5.99 -3.13 5.03
N ALA A 4 5.10 -3.20 4.03
CA ALA A 4 4.60 -2.05 3.30
C ALA A 4 3.74 -1.10 4.17
N HIS A 5 3.08 -1.61 5.20
CA HIS A 5 2.14 -0.82 6.01
C HIS A 5 2.76 -0.33 7.32
N GLN A 6 3.85 -0.99 7.75
CA GLN A 6 4.52 -0.66 9.00
C GLN A 6 4.94 0.82 9.11
N PRO A 7 5.39 1.52 8.04
CA PRO A 7 5.67 2.95 8.13
C PRO A 7 4.46 3.79 8.57
N PHE A 8 3.24 3.39 8.19
CA PHE A 8 2.02 4.13 8.52
C PHE A 8 1.60 4.02 9.99
N GLU A 9 2.23 3.17 10.80
CA GLU A 9 1.93 3.03 12.23
C GLU A 9 2.03 4.36 12.99
N THR A 10 3.03 5.17 12.61
CA THR A 10 3.36 6.43 13.32
C THR A 10 2.83 7.67 12.62
N TYR A 11 2.45 7.56 11.34
CA TYR A 11 2.04 8.70 10.51
C TYR A 11 0.83 9.46 11.07
N PRO A 12 -0.22 8.81 11.62
CA PRO A 12 -1.35 9.55 12.17
C PRO A 12 -0.98 10.54 13.27
N ALA A 13 0.05 10.26 14.09
CA ALA A 13 0.51 11.18 15.11
C ALA A 13 1.24 12.39 14.48
N LEU A 14 2.15 12.12 13.53
CA LEU A 14 2.88 13.17 12.80
C LEU A 14 1.94 14.08 12.00
N ILE A 15 0.92 13.51 11.36
CA ILE A 15 -0.09 14.27 10.60
C ILE A 15 -0.93 15.15 11.53
N ARG A 16 -1.29 14.66 12.73
CA ARG A 16 -2.01 15.48 13.71
C ARG A 16 -1.17 16.67 14.18
N GLU A 17 0.10 16.45 14.47
CA GLU A 17 1.02 17.50 14.86
C GLU A 17 1.17 18.55 13.76
N ALA A 18 1.47 18.13 12.53
CA ALA A 18 1.57 19.03 11.38
C ALA A 18 0.27 19.80 11.09
N ALA A 19 -0.89 19.14 11.22
CA ALA A 19 -2.19 19.81 11.08
C ALA A 19 -2.40 20.87 12.18
N HIS A 20 -2.03 20.56 13.43
CA HIS A 20 -2.13 21.51 14.53
C HIS A 20 -1.22 22.73 14.33
N GLU A 21 0.01 22.54 13.86
CA GLU A 21 0.92 23.63 13.52
C GLU A 21 0.37 24.54 12.42
N ALA A 22 -0.37 23.96 11.47
CA ALA A 22 -1.08 24.69 10.42
C ALA A 22 -2.43 25.30 10.86
N GLY A 23 -2.81 25.17 12.15
CA GLY A 23 -4.06 25.71 12.71
C GLY A 23 -5.29 24.84 12.47
N GLY A 24 -5.12 23.60 12.02
CA GLY A 24 -6.18 22.61 11.77
C GLY A 24 -6.24 21.51 12.83
N VAL A 25 -7.14 20.56 12.61
CA VAL A 25 -7.28 19.33 13.40
C VAL A 25 -7.37 18.15 12.45
N ALA A 26 -6.60 17.09 12.70
CA ALA A 26 -6.69 15.85 11.95
C ALA A 26 -7.29 14.73 12.82
N GLN A 27 -8.17 13.93 12.22
CA GLN A 27 -8.74 12.73 12.83
C GLN A 27 -8.70 11.59 11.82
N VAL A 28 -8.53 10.36 12.32
CA VAL A 28 -8.60 9.17 11.46
C VAL A 28 -10.08 8.92 11.14
N ALA A 29 -10.47 9.16 9.89
CA ALA A 29 -11.84 8.95 9.42
C ALA A 29 -12.24 7.46 9.42
N GLY A 30 -11.28 6.56 9.20
CA GLY A 30 -11.48 5.12 9.22
C GLY A 30 -10.24 4.36 8.77
N GLY A 31 -10.20 3.06 9.08
CA GLY A 31 -9.23 2.13 8.52
C GLY A 31 -9.82 1.34 7.36
N VAL A 32 -8.99 0.97 6.39
CA VAL A 32 -9.38 0.10 5.28
C VAL A 32 -8.65 -1.25 5.40
N PRO A 33 -9.22 -2.35 4.90
CA PRO A 33 -8.51 -3.63 4.87
C PRO A 33 -7.25 -3.51 4.03
N ALA A 34 -6.19 -4.18 4.48
CA ALA A 34 -4.90 -4.20 3.81
C ALA A 34 -4.46 -5.65 3.61
N MET A 35 -4.01 -5.96 2.41
CA MET A 35 -3.44 -7.26 2.06
C MET A 35 -2.14 -7.08 1.30
N CYS A 36 -1.25 -8.07 1.41
CA CYS A 36 0.00 -8.10 0.65
C CYS A 36 -0.07 -9.22 -0.39
N ASP A 37 -0.16 -8.83 -1.66
CA ASP A 37 -0.15 -9.77 -2.79
C ASP A 37 1.11 -10.65 -2.76
N GLY A 38 2.25 -10.11 -2.33
CA GLY A 38 3.49 -10.86 -2.18
C GLY A 38 3.42 -12.03 -1.20
N VAL A 39 2.60 -11.92 -0.15
CA VAL A 39 2.37 -12.99 0.84
C VAL A 39 1.31 -13.98 0.35
N THR A 40 0.25 -13.48 -0.29
CA THR A 40 -0.86 -14.34 -0.75
C THR A 40 -0.58 -15.04 -2.07
N GLN A 41 0.48 -14.66 -2.78
CA GLN A 41 0.82 -15.24 -4.08
C GLN A 41 1.00 -16.76 -3.99
N GLY A 42 0.25 -17.49 -4.83
CA GLY A 42 0.25 -18.96 -4.83
C GLY A 42 -0.54 -19.60 -3.67
N GLN A 43 -1.28 -18.80 -2.89
CA GLN A 43 -2.19 -19.27 -1.84
C GLN A 43 -3.66 -18.96 -2.20
N PRO A 44 -4.64 -19.69 -1.64
CA PRO A 44 -6.07 -19.45 -1.91
C PRO A 44 -6.54 -18.01 -1.62
N GLY A 45 -5.85 -17.30 -0.72
CA GLY A 45 -6.15 -15.89 -0.41
C GLY A 45 -5.95 -14.93 -1.59
N MET A 46 -5.18 -15.32 -2.63
CA MET A 46 -4.96 -14.50 -3.82
C MET A 46 -6.26 -14.21 -4.58
N GLU A 47 -7.26 -15.10 -4.47
CA GLU A 47 -8.59 -14.90 -5.07
C GLU A 47 -9.29 -13.63 -4.58
N LEU A 48 -8.93 -13.15 -3.37
CA LEU A 48 -9.48 -11.92 -2.79
C LEU A 48 -8.72 -10.66 -3.24
N SER A 49 -7.57 -10.79 -3.92
CA SER A 49 -6.68 -9.66 -4.22
C SER A 49 -7.42 -8.53 -4.92
N LEU A 50 -7.97 -8.79 -6.11
CA LEU A 50 -8.63 -7.72 -6.86
C LEU A 50 -9.89 -7.20 -6.18
N PHE A 51 -10.69 -8.09 -5.57
CA PHE A 51 -11.90 -7.71 -4.83
C PHE A 51 -11.60 -6.78 -3.65
N SER A 52 -10.42 -6.89 -3.04
CA SER A 52 -10.01 -5.99 -1.95
C SER A 52 -10.05 -4.52 -2.35
N ARG A 53 -9.79 -4.18 -3.64
CA ARG A 53 -9.87 -2.80 -4.14
C ARG A 53 -11.24 -2.19 -3.90
N ASP A 54 -12.30 -2.92 -4.25
CA ASP A 54 -13.67 -2.41 -4.17
C ASP A 54 -14.14 -2.35 -2.70
N VAL A 55 -13.70 -3.30 -1.88
CA VAL A 55 -13.92 -3.27 -0.43
C VAL A 55 -13.22 -2.07 0.22
N ILE A 56 -11.99 -1.75 -0.19
CA ILE A 56 -11.24 -0.58 0.29
C ILE A 56 -11.96 0.71 -0.08
N ALA A 57 -12.42 0.83 -1.33
CA ALA A 57 -13.19 1.98 -1.79
C ALA A 57 -14.46 2.18 -0.94
N MET A 58 -15.20 1.09 -0.69
CA MET A 58 -16.40 1.11 0.14
C MET A 58 -16.08 1.48 1.61
N ALA A 59 -15.06 0.88 2.20
CA ALA A 59 -14.65 1.16 3.58
C ALA A 59 -14.22 2.62 3.77
N ALA A 60 -13.44 3.17 2.84
CA ALA A 60 -13.07 4.58 2.85
C ALA A 60 -14.30 5.49 2.68
N GLY A 61 -15.24 5.13 1.79
CA GLY A 61 -16.49 5.84 1.63
C GLY A 61 -17.36 5.86 2.89
N ILE A 62 -17.42 4.75 3.62
CA ILE A 62 -18.11 4.67 4.92
C ILE A 62 -17.45 5.64 5.91
N GLY A 63 -16.11 5.66 6.00
CA GLY A 63 -15.37 6.60 6.86
C GLY A 63 -15.67 8.06 6.55
N LEU A 64 -15.76 8.42 5.26
CA LEU A 64 -16.06 9.79 4.81
C LEU A 64 -17.54 10.17 4.88
N SER A 65 -18.45 9.20 4.95
CA SER A 65 -19.90 9.43 4.99
C SER A 65 -20.39 10.20 6.23
N HIS A 66 -19.55 10.35 7.25
CA HIS A 66 -19.82 11.22 8.39
C HIS A 66 -20.04 12.68 7.95
N ASN A 67 -19.48 13.09 6.81
CA ASN A 67 -19.65 14.42 6.23
C ASN A 67 -19.23 15.56 7.19
N MET A 68 -18.12 15.35 7.90
CA MET A 68 -17.57 16.28 8.89
C MET A 68 -16.16 16.77 8.52
N PHE A 69 -15.65 16.39 7.36
CA PHE A 69 -14.26 16.65 6.95
C PHE A 69 -14.23 17.74 5.87
N ASP A 70 -13.29 18.68 5.99
CA ASP A 70 -13.06 19.73 5.00
C ASP A 70 -12.01 19.31 3.95
N ALA A 71 -11.23 18.26 4.24
CA ALA A 71 -10.21 17.68 3.36
C ALA A 71 -9.90 16.24 3.80
N ALA A 72 -9.26 15.46 2.93
CA ALA A 72 -8.87 14.08 3.21
C ALA A 72 -7.42 13.80 2.80
N VAL A 73 -6.72 13.06 3.67
CA VAL A 73 -5.39 12.51 3.40
C VAL A 73 -5.48 11.00 3.36
N TYR A 74 -4.93 10.39 2.31
CA TYR A 74 -5.05 8.96 2.03
C TYR A 74 -3.70 8.27 2.22
N LEU A 75 -3.63 7.36 3.20
CA LEU A 75 -2.45 6.55 3.47
C LEU A 75 -2.58 5.20 2.75
N GLY A 76 -1.95 5.07 1.59
CA GLY A 76 -2.06 3.87 0.77
C GLY A 76 -0.81 3.61 -0.03
N VAL A 77 -0.37 2.35 -0.10
CA VAL A 77 0.90 2.04 -0.77
C VAL A 77 0.93 0.70 -1.51
N CYS A 78 0.21 -0.32 -1.04
CA CYS A 78 0.21 -1.63 -1.68
C CYS A 78 -0.77 -1.69 -2.88
N ASP A 79 -0.55 -2.68 -3.75
CA ASP A 79 -1.15 -2.82 -5.08
C ASP A 79 -2.59 -2.35 -5.22
N LYS A 80 -3.50 -2.88 -4.38
CA LYS A 80 -4.94 -2.65 -4.50
C LYS A 80 -5.45 -1.53 -3.59
N ILE A 81 -4.61 -1.07 -2.65
CA ILE A 81 -4.98 -0.03 -1.68
C ILE A 81 -5.06 1.33 -2.37
N VAL A 82 -4.02 1.72 -3.10
CA VAL A 82 -3.98 3.02 -3.80
C VAL A 82 -5.18 3.20 -4.72
N PRO A 83 -5.48 2.29 -5.68
CA PRO A 83 -6.65 2.47 -6.54
C PRO A 83 -7.97 2.39 -5.78
N GLY A 84 -8.09 1.59 -4.72
CA GLY A 84 -9.30 1.56 -3.88
C GLY A 84 -9.55 2.90 -3.19
N LEU A 85 -8.51 3.48 -2.58
CA LEU A 85 -8.58 4.81 -1.97
C LEU A 85 -8.82 5.91 -3.02
N ALA A 86 -8.24 5.80 -4.21
CA ALA A 86 -8.49 6.73 -5.32
C ALA A 86 -9.96 6.71 -5.79
N ILE A 87 -10.58 5.53 -5.90
CA ILE A 87 -12.02 5.43 -6.22
C ILE A 87 -12.86 6.15 -5.16
N ALA A 88 -12.54 5.98 -3.87
CA ALA A 88 -13.21 6.69 -2.80
C ALA A 88 -12.99 8.21 -2.89
N ALA A 89 -11.74 8.66 -3.07
CA ALA A 89 -11.41 10.08 -3.20
C ALA A 89 -12.16 10.75 -4.36
N LEU A 90 -12.23 10.11 -5.52
CA LEU A 90 -12.97 10.62 -6.68
C LEU A 90 -14.49 10.62 -6.45
N THR A 91 -15.03 9.65 -5.70
CA THR A 91 -16.44 9.64 -5.30
C THR A 91 -16.77 10.82 -4.39
N PHE A 92 -15.84 11.20 -3.52
CA PHE A 92 -15.91 12.38 -2.66
C PHE A 92 -15.13 13.57 -3.24
N GLY A 93 -15.12 13.74 -4.57
CA GLY A 93 -14.26 14.70 -5.27
C GLY A 93 -14.51 16.19 -4.97
N HIS A 94 -15.47 16.51 -4.10
CA HIS A 94 -15.66 17.84 -3.53
C HIS A 94 -14.69 18.13 -2.35
N LEU A 95 -14.10 17.08 -1.77
CA LEU A 95 -13.08 17.20 -0.73
C LEU A 95 -11.69 17.31 -1.38
N PRO A 96 -10.87 18.31 -1.01
CA PRO A 96 -9.45 18.31 -1.31
C PRO A 96 -8.79 17.01 -0.83
N ALA A 97 -8.02 16.37 -1.71
CA ALA A 97 -7.45 15.06 -1.48
C ALA A 97 -5.93 15.06 -1.73
N VAL A 98 -5.17 14.51 -0.77
CA VAL A 98 -3.72 14.26 -0.92
C VAL A 98 -3.42 12.82 -0.55
N PHE A 99 -2.57 12.15 -1.33
CA PHE A 99 -2.10 10.80 -1.06
C PHE A 99 -0.69 10.84 -0.50
N ILE A 100 -0.40 9.97 0.47
CA ILE A 100 0.92 9.88 1.10
C ILE A 100 1.46 8.46 0.92
N PRO A 101 2.55 8.28 0.16
CA PRO A 101 3.22 7.00 0.02
C PRO A 101 3.99 6.61 1.30
N ALA A 102 4.25 5.33 1.46
CA ALA A 102 5.20 4.83 2.49
C ALA A 102 6.63 4.67 1.96
N GLY A 103 6.80 4.67 0.63
CA GLY A 103 8.07 4.39 -0.04
C GLY A 103 8.40 2.89 -0.18
N PRO A 104 9.36 2.56 -1.07
CA PRO A 104 9.84 1.20 -1.26
C PRO A 104 10.76 0.73 -0.14
N MET A 105 10.88 -0.58 0.03
CA MET A 105 11.94 -1.18 0.85
C MET A 105 13.33 -0.80 0.32
N THR A 106 14.34 -0.92 1.18
CA THR A 106 15.74 -0.90 0.75
C THR A 106 16.07 -2.06 -0.17
N THR A 107 17.13 -1.92 -0.98
CA THR A 107 17.61 -2.97 -1.88
C THR A 107 17.97 -4.25 -1.11
N GLY A 108 17.69 -5.41 -1.73
CA GLY A 108 18.14 -6.72 -1.25
C GLY A 108 18.04 -7.76 -2.37
N LEU A 109 17.50 -8.95 -2.08
CA LEU A 109 17.32 -10.03 -3.06
C LEU A 109 16.57 -9.51 -4.31
N PRO A 110 17.20 -9.57 -5.49
CA PRO A 110 16.55 -9.16 -6.74
C PRO A 110 15.31 -10.00 -7.05
N ASN A 111 14.29 -9.37 -7.65
CA ASN A 111 13.05 -10.06 -8.01
C ASN A 111 13.28 -11.20 -9.02
N ASP A 112 14.25 -11.06 -9.93
CA ASP A 112 14.59 -12.11 -10.90
C ASP A 112 15.15 -13.36 -10.21
N GLU A 113 15.96 -13.17 -9.16
CA GLU A 113 16.49 -14.27 -8.37
C GLU A 113 15.38 -14.95 -7.56
N LYS A 114 14.49 -14.16 -6.96
CA LYS A 114 13.28 -14.67 -6.30
C LYS A 114 12.43 -15.51 -7.26
N ALA A 115 12.16 -14.98 -8.46
CA ALA A 115 11.36 -15.65 -9.48
C ALA A 115 12.01 -16.96 -9.95
N ARG A 116 13.34 -16.96 -10.11
CA ARG A 116 14.12 -18.16 -10.45
C ARG A 116 13.98 -19.25 -9.39
N VAL A 117 14.09 -18.92 -8.11
CA VAL A 117 13.93 -19.92 -7.02
C VAL A 117 12.52 -20.50 -7.00
N ARG A 118 11.48 -19.67 -7.21
CA ARG A 118 10.09 -20.15 -7.34
C ARG A 118 9.91 -21.12 -8.51
N GLN A 119 10.51 -20.83 -9.66
CA GLN A 119 10.47 -21.71 -10.83
C GLN A 119 11.12 -23.06 -10.52
N LEU A 120 12.32 -23.05 -9.94
CA LEU A 120 13.01 -24.28 -9.56
C LEU A 120 12.20 -25.10 -8.55
N PHE A 121 11.50 -24.45 -7.62
CA PHE A 121 10.66 -25.14 -6.64
C PHE A 121 9.47 -25.82 -7.32
N ALA A 122 8.80 -25.12 -8.24
CA ALA A 122 7.72 -25.68 -9.05
C ALA A 122 8.18 -26.86 -9.93
N GLU A 123 9.43 -26.84 -10.39
CA GLU A 123 10.07 -27.94 -11.13
C GLU A 123 10.55 -29.09 -10.21
N GLY A 124 10.41 -28.96 -8.89
CA GLY A 124 10.89 -29.95 -7.92
C GLY A 124 12.42 -30.02 -7.79
N LYS A 125 13.14 -29.00 -8.29
CA LYS A 125 14.61 -28.94 -8.27
C LYS A 125 15.21 -28.34 -7.00
N VAL A 126 14.40 -27.65 -6.21
CA VAL A 126 14.79 -27.12 -4.89
C VAL A 126 13.75 -27.48 -3.84
N GLY A 127 14.19 -27.61 -2.58
CA GLY A 127 13.33 -27.95 -1.45
C GLY A 127 12.56 -26.75 -0.89
N ARG A 128 11.66 -27.03 0.06
CA ARG A 128 10.88 -25.99 0.76
C ARG A 128 11.76 -25.01 1.54
N ASP A 129 12.89 -25.48 2.06
CA ASP A 129 13.80 -24.65 2.87
C ASP A 129 14.45 -23.55 2.03
N GLU A 130 14.91 -23.89 0.82
CA GLU A 130 15.49 -22.92 -0.12
C GLU A 130 14.45 -21.91 -0.62
N LEU A 131 13.22 -22.38 -0.90
CA LEU A 131 12.10 -21.49 -1.22
C LEU A 131 11.84 -20.52 -0.06
N LEU A 132 11.75 -21.02 1.16
CA LEU A 132 11.46 -20.21 2.35
C LEU A 132 12.57 -19.18 2.61
N GLU A 133 13.83 -19.55 2.42
CA GLU A 133 14.96 -18.64 2.55
C GLU A 133 14.87 -17.49 1.53
N ALA A 134 14.60 -17.79 0.26
CA ALA A 134 14.44 -16.78 -0.78
C ALA A 134 13.22 -15.87 -0.54
N GLU A 135 12.08 -16.44 -0.13
CA GLU A 135 10.88 -15.66 0.21
C GLU A 135 11.11 -14.75 1.41
N SER A 136 11.75 -15.24 2.46
CA SER A 136 12.05 -14.46 3.66
C SER A 136 13.02 -13.33 3.35
N LYS A 137 14.05 -13.62 2.54
CA LYS A 137 15.00 -12.61 2.09
C LYS A 137 14.36 -11.55 1.21
N SER A 138 13.22 -11.81 0.55
CA SER A 138 12.55 -10.84 -0.32
C SER A 138 11.92 -9.65 0.42
N TYR A 139 11.78 -9.73 1.75
CA TYR A 139 11.28 -8.66 2.60
C TYR A 139 12.45 -7.97 3.31
N HIS A 140 13.09 -7.04 2.60
CA HIS A 140 14.37 -6.43 2.98
C HIS A 140 14.29 -5.37 4.09
N GLY A 141 13.09 -4.92 4.43
CA GLY A 141 12.87 -3.88 5.43
C GLY A 141 11.42 -3.36 5.38
N PRO A 142 11.11 -2.26 6.08
CA PRO A 142 9.85 -1.53 5.93
C PRO A 142 9.70 -0.93 4.52
N GLY A 143 8.49 -0.94 3.97
CA GLY A 143 8.18 -0.38 2.64
C GLY A 143 7.60 -1.40 1.63
N THR A 144 7.29 -0.91 0.43
CA THR A 144 6.76 -1.73 -0.68
C THR A 144 7.85 -2.57 -1.37
N CYS A 145 7.42 -3.49 -2.25
CA CYS A 145 8.31 -4.20 -3.16
C CYS A 145 9.30 -3.24 -3.86
N THR A 146 10.51 -3.70 -4.13
CA THR A 146 11.61 -2.86 -4.66
C THR A 146 11.63 -2.71 -6.19
N PHE A 147 10.79 -3.46 -6.90
CA PHE A 147 10.72 -3.45 -8.36
C PHE A 147 9.53 -2.61 -8.86
N TYR A 148 9.48 -2.30 -10.15
CA TYR A 148 8.36 -1.61 -10.80
C TYR A 148 7.13 -2.52 -10.99
N GLY A 149 6.61 -3.04 -9.87
CA GLY A 149 5.32 -3.72 -9.79
C GLY A 149 4.17 -2.73 -9.56
N THR A 150 2.95 -3.24 -9.37
CA THR A 150 1.75 -2.41 -9.26
C THR A 150 1.88 -1.33 -8.18
N ALA A 151 2.36 -1.68 -6.98
CA ALA A 151 2.53 -0.71 -5.89
C ALA A 151 3.32 0.54 -6.29
N ASN A 152 4.51 0.36 -6.88
CA ASN A 152 5.37 1.48 -7.27
C ASN A 152 4.89 2.18 -8.55
N SER A 153 4.34 1.43 -9.52
CA SER A 153 3.71 2.01 -10.70
C SER A 153 2.52 2.89 -10.32
N ASN A 154 1.73 2.49 -9.32
CA ASN A 154 0.66 3.31 -8.78
C ASN A 154 1.22 4.57 -8.11
N GLN A 155 2.30 4.48 -7.32
CA GLN A 155 2.90 5.69 -6.72
C GLN A 155 3.33 6.71 -7.78
N MET A 156 3.99 6.23 -8.86
CA MET A 156 4.37 7.09 -9.98
C MET A 156 3.14 7.71 -10.65
N LEU A 157 2.08 6.93 -10.86
CA LEU A 157 0.84 7.44 -11.46
C LEU A 157 0.18 8.51 -10.57
N MET A 158 0.13 8.31 -9.26
CA MET A 158 -0.42 9.27 -8.32
C MET A 158 0.35 10.60 -8.33
N GLU A 159 1.68 10.54 -8.45
CA GLU A 159 2.50 11.75 -8.62
C GLU A 159 2.24 12.44 -9.96
N ILE A 160 2.21 11.70 -11.08
CA ILE A 160 1.90 12.24 -12.41
C ILE A 160 0.52 12.91 -12.44
N MET A 161 -0.46 12.34 -11.74
CA MET A 161 -1.82 12.88 -11.64
C MET A 161 -1.93 14.07 -10.68
N GLY A 162 -0.87 14.42 -9.95
CA GLY A 162 -0.85 15.54 -9.00
C GLY A 162 -1.50 15.24 -7.65
N PHE A 163 -1.67 13.95 -7.30
CA PHE A 163 -2.21 13.55 -6.00
C PHE A 163 -1.13 13.44 -4.91
N HIS A 164 0.15 13.38 -5.29
CA HIS A 164 1.29 13.45 -4.39
C HIS A 164 1.97 14.82 -4.46
N LEU A 165 2.69 15.16 -3.39
CA LEU A 165 3.70 16.21 -3.47
C LEU A 165 4.86 15.73 -4.36
N PRO A 166 5.51 16.63 -5.14
CA PRO A 166 6.64 16.25 -5.97
C PRO A 166 7.78 15.62 -5.16
N GLY A 167 8.25 14.45 -5.59
CA GLY A 167 9.32 13.69 -4.94
C GLY A 167 8.91 12.92 -3.68
N ALA A 168 7.61 12.71 -3.48
CA ALA A 168 7.07 11.90 -2.38
C ALA A 168 7.38 10.39 -2.52
#